data_AF-A0A2D8Q3U7-F1
#
_entry.id   AF-A0A2D8Q3U7-F1
#
_cell.length_a   1.000
_cell.length_b   1.000
_cell.length_c   1.000
_cell.angle_alpha   90.00
_cell.angle_beta   90.00
_cell.angle_gamma   90.00
#
_symmetry.space_group_name_H-M   'P 1'
#
loop_
_entity.id
_entity.type
_entity.pdbx_description
1 polymer ?
#
loop_
_entity_poly.entity_id
_entity_poly.type
_entity_poly.pdbx_seq_one_letter_code
_entity_poly.pdbx_strand_id
1 'polypeptide(L)' 'MIKRLLAVILAVLLPPLSVFIVRGMGAGFVVNVILFVAGIGIFFGLYAAPGLLVYGLAILHAFILALLPARRAALST' A
#
# COMPACT_ATOMS: atom_id res chain seq x y z
N MET A 1 0.61 15.93 10.58
CA MET A 1 -0.66 15.86 9.83
C MET A 1 -0.45 15.85 8.32
N ILE A 2 0.33 16.77 7.75
CA ILE A 2 0.54 16.85 6.27
C ILE A 2 1.06 15.55 5.62
N LYS A 3 2.00 14.84 6.25
CA LYS A 3 2.51 13.55 5.76
C LYS A 3 1.44 12.47 5.63
N ARG A 4 0.46 12.46 6.55
CA ARG A 4 -0.65 11.50 6.52
C ARG A 4 -1.65 11.84 5.44
N LEU A 5 -1.97 13.13 5.26
CA LEU A 5 -2.84 13.57 4.17
C LEU A 5 -2.25 13.20 2.81
N LEU A 6 -0.95 13.45 2.61
CA LEU A 6 -0.25 13.06 1.39
C LEU A 6 -0.28 11.54 1.19
N ALA A 7 -0.06 10.76 2.24
CA ALA A 7 -0.12 9.30 2.17
C ALA A 7 -1.52 8.79 1.79
N VAL A 8 -2.60 9.42 2.27
CA VAL A 8 -3.97 9.05 1.89
C VAL A 8 -4.21 9.28 0.40
N ILE A 9 -3.76 10.40 -0.16
CA ILE A 9 -3.85 10.67 -1.61
C ILE A 9 -3.03 9.64 -2.40
N LEU A 10 -1.79 9.39 -1.95
CA LEU A 10 -0.91 8.41 -2.57
C LEU A 10 -1.42 6.97 -2.45
N ALA A 11 -2.28 6.65 -1.49
CA ALA A 11 -2.79 5.28 -1.33
C ALA A 11 -3.59 4.83 -2.56
N VAL A 12 -4.19 5.76 -3.30
CA VAL A 12 -4.97 5.48 -4.51
C VAL A 12 -4.09 5.46 -5.76
N LEU A 13 -3.16 6.42 -5.87
CA LEU A 13 -2.32 6.61 -7.06
C LEU A 13 -1.11 5.67 -7.09
N LEU A 14 -0.47 5.48 -5.94
CA LEU A 14 0.75 4.70 -5.81
C LEU A 14 0.79 4.04 -4.41
N PRO A 15 0.00 2.97 -4.21
CA PRO A 15 -0.19 2.31 -2.90
C PRO A 15 1.13 1.99 -2.16
N PRO A 16 2.19 1.47 -2.83
CA PRO A 16 3.46 1.21 -2.16
C PRO A 16 4.12 2.46 -1.58
N LEU A 17 4.05 3.60 -2.30
CA LEU A 17 4.66 4.84 -1.86
C LEU A 17 3.93 5.42 -0.64
N SER A 18 2.60 5.30 -0.61
CA SER A 18 1.80 5.66 0.58
C SER A 18 2.27 4.90 1.82
N VAL A 19 2.42 3.57 1.70
CA VAL A 19 2.88 2.73 2.82
C VAL A 19 4.30 3.08 3.22
N PHE A 20 5.20 3.28 2.26
CA PHE A 20 6.59 3.67 2.53
C PHE A 20 6.68 4.96 3.38
N ILE A 21 5.90 5.99 3.03
CA ILE A 21 5.92 7.28 3.73
C ILE A 21 5.46 7.16 5.19
N VAL A 22 4.51 6.27 5.49
CA VAL A 22 3.91 6.15 6.82
C VAL A 22 4.56 5.06 7.67
N ARG A 23 5.04 3.98 7.04
CA ARG A 23 5.47 2.74 7.70
C ARG A 23 6.94 2.36 7.41
N GLY A 24 7.60 3.00 6.44
CA GLY A 24 8.95 2.63 6.00
C GLY A 24 9.00 1.28 5.24
N MET A 25 10.20 0.70 5.11
CA MET A 25 10.44 -0.56 4.38
C MET A 25 10.09 -1.83 5.19
N GLY A 26 8.93 -1.83 5.84
CA GLY A 26 8.46 -2.99 6.60
C GLY A 26 7.67 -3.99 5.74
N ALA A 27 7.16 -5.06 6.37
CA ALA A 27 6.33 -6.06 5.71
C ALA A 27 5.14 -5.46 4.93
N GLY A 28 4.50 -4.44 5.49
CA GLY A 28 3.37 -3.77 4.81
C GLY A 28 3.75 -3.12 3.48
N PHE A 29 4.98 -2.60 3.35
CA PHE A 29 5.50 -2.03 2.11
C PHE A 29 5.75 -3.13 1.07
N VAL A 30 6.42 -4.20 1.47
CA VAL A 30 6.71 -5.37 0.60
C VAL A 30 5.42 -5.97 0.06
N VAL A 31 4.43 -6.18 0.93
CA VAL A 31 3.09 -6.66 0.52
C VAL A 31 2.46 -5.74 -0.52
N ASN A 32 2.57 -4.42 -0.33
CA ASN A 32 2.03 -3.47 -1.31
C ASN A 32 2.77 -3.50 -2.65
N VAL A 33 4.10 -3.63 -2.65
CA VAL A 33 4.87 -3.78 -3.89
C VAL A 33 4.44 -5.03 -4.64
N ILE A 34 4.29 -6.17 -3.95
CA ILE A 34 3.84 -7.42 -4.57
C ILE A 34 2.45 -7.27 -5.18
N LEU A 35 1.48 -6.74 -4.41
CA LEU A 35 0.12 -6.54 -4.91
C LEU A 35 0.07 -5.54 -6.08
N PHE A 36 0.86 -4.47 -6.04
CA PHE A 36 0.93 -3.48 -7.11
C PHE A 36 1.48 -4.10 -8.41
N VAL A 37 2.63 -4.79 -8.33
CA VAL A 37 3.26 -5.43 -9.49
C VAL A 37 2.38 -6.56 -10.03
N ALA A 38 1.81 -7.39 -9.16
CA ALA A 38 0.90 -8.47 -9.56
C ALA A 38 -0.38 -7.91 -10.21
N GLY A 39 -0.98 -6.87 -9.63
CA GLY A 39 -2.18 -6.23 -10.19
C GLY A 39 -1.94 -5.67 -11.59
N ILE A 40 -0.83 -4.96 -11.80
CA ILE A 40 -0.44 -4.46 -13.13
C ILE A 40 -0.17 -5.63 -14.08
N GLY A 41 0.60 -6.63 -13.66
CA GLY A 41 0.93 -7.79 -14.50
C GLY A 41 -0.31 -8.56 -14.95
N ILE A 42 -1.26 -8.79 -14.05
CA ILE A 42 -2.53 -9.47 -14.36
C ILE A 42 -3.40 -8.59 -15.28
N PHE A 43 -3.46 -7.29 -15.04
CA PHE A 43 -4.27 -6.36 -15.83
C PHE A 43 -3.86 -6.36 -17.31
N PHE A 44 -2.55 -6.26 -17.57
CA PHE A 44 -2.01 -6.21 -18.94
C PHE A 44 -1.78 -7.59 -19.55
N GLY A 45 -1.51 -8.63 -18.75
CA GLY A 45 -1.12 -9.96 -19.24
C GLY A 45 -2.25 -10.98 -19.34
N LEU A 46 -3.31 -10.84 -18.54
CA LEU A 46 -4.42 -11.80 -18.50
C LEU A 46 -5.75 -11.12 -18.85
N TYR A 47 -6.32 -10.40 -17.88
CA TYR A 47 -7.59 -9.71 -18.01
C TYR A 47 -7.64 -8.50 -17.07
N ALA A 48 -8.31 -7.44 -17.52
CA ALA A 48 -8.43 -6.20 -16.76
C ALA A 48 -9.11 -6.41 -15.39
N ALA A 49 -10.21 -7.16 -15.34
CA ALA A 49 -11.00 -7.34 -14.12
C ALA A 49 -10.20 -7.94 -12.93
N PRO A 50 -9.50 -9.09 -13.05
CA PRO A 50 -8.71 -9.62 -11.95
C PRO A 50 -7.51 -8.72 -11.58
N GLY A 51 -6.91 -8.02 -12.56
CA GLY A 51 -5.85 -7.06 -12.30
C GLY A 51 -6.33 -5.88 -11.44
N LEU A 52 -7.51 -5.33 -11.76
CA LEU A 52 -8.16 -4.28 -10.99
C LEU A 52 -8.51 -4.74 -9.56
N LEU A 53 -8.95 -5.99 -9.39
CA LEU A 53 -9.22 -6.54 -8.06
C LEU A 53 -7.95 -6.59 -7.20
N VAL A 54 -6.86 -7.12 -7.73
CA VAL A 54 -5.57 -7.19 -7.02
C VAL A 54 -5.02 -5.79 -6.72
N TYR A 55 -5.12 -4.86 -7.68
CA TYR A 55 -4.77 -3.46 -7.47
C TYR A 55 -5.62 -2.79 -6.38
N GLY A 56 -6.93 -3.07 -6.37
CA GLY A 56 -7.86 -2.59 -5.34
C GLY A 56 -7.50 -3.08 -3.93
N LEU A 57 -6.99 -4.31 -3.79
CA LEU A 57 -6.47 -4.82 -2.52
C LEU A 57 -5.22 -4.05 -2.06
N ALA A 58 -4.34 -3.66 -2.99
CA ALA A 58 -3.18 -2.81 -2.67
C ALA A 58 -3.63 -1.46 -2.11
N ILE A 59 -4.59 -0.79 -2.80
CA ILE A 59 -5.18 0.47 -2.36
C ILE A 59 -5.79 0.33 -0.96
N LEU A 60 -6.66 -0.68 -0.76
CA LEU A 60 -7.35 -0.88 0.51
C LEU A 60 -6.36 -1.07 1.65
N HIS A 61 -5.36 -1.93 1.45
CA HIS A 61 -4.33 -2.18 2.45
C HIS A 61 -3.48 -0.92 2.73
N ALA A 62 -3.07 -0.17 1.70
CA ALA A 62 -2.34 1.10 1.87
C ALA A 62 -3.16 2.14 2.64
N PHE A 63 -4.44 2.27 2.29
CA PHE A 63 -5.36 3.22 2.90
C PHE A 63 -5.56 2.92 4.39
N ILE A 64 -5.79 1.64 4.74
CA ILE A 64 -5.88 1.19 6.13
C ILE A 64 -4.60 1.52 6.90
N LEU A 65 -3.43 1.23 6.32
CA LEU A 65 -2.14 1.50 6.97
C LEU A 65 -1.84 2.99 7.13
N ALA A 66 -2.33 3.84 6.22
CA ALA A 66 -2.20 5.30 6.27
C ALA A 66 -3.11 5.93 7.34
N LEU A 67 -4.31 5.36 7.56
CA LEU A 67 -5.24 5.81 8.60
C LEU A 67 -4.80 5.34 9.99
N LEU A 68 -4.38 4.09 10.12
CA LEU A 68 -4.02 3.53 11.42
C LEU A 68 -2.64 4.05 11.89
N PRO A 69 -2.46 4.36 13.18
CA PRO A 69 -1.13 4.59 13.75
C PRO A 69 -0.20 3.40 13.48
N ALA A 70 1.05 3.68 13.15
CA ALA A 70 2.09 2.68 13.25
C ALA A 70 2.15 2.26 14.72
N ARG A 71 1.83 1.00 15.02
CA ARG A 71 2.11 0.44 16.35
C ARG A 71 3.62 0.53 16.52
N ARG A 72 4.09 1.44 17.37
CA ARG A 72 5.47 1.43 17.84
C ARG A 72 5.65 0.08 18.51
N ALA A 73 6.47 -0.79 17.93
CA ALA A 73 6.98 -1.92 18.69
C ALA A 73 7.59 -1.30 19.96
N ALA A 74 7.07 -1.68 21.12
CA ALA A 74 7.66 -1.29 22.39
C ALA A 74 9.13 -1.68 22.32
N LEU A 75 10.00 -0.70 22.59
CA LEU A 75 11.43 -0.87 22.74
C LEU A 75 11.67 -2.07 23.65
N SER A 76 12.10 -3.20 23.10
CA SER A 76 12.76 -4.23 23.87
C SER A 76 14.20 -3.75 24.06
N THR A 77 14.44 -3.25 25.27
CA THR A 77 15.73 -3.08 25.95
C THR A 77 16.75 -4.15 25.64
#